data_AF-A0A382GVM2-F1
#
_entry.id   AF-A0A382GVM2-F1
#
_cell.length_a   1.000
_cell.length_b   1.000
_cell.length_c   1.000
_cell.angle_alpha   90.00
_cell.angle_beta   90.00
_cell.angle_gamma   90.00
#
_symmetry.space_group_name_H-M   'P 1'
#
loop_
_entity.id
_entity.type
_entity.pdbx_description
1 polymer ?
#
loop_
_entity_poly.entity_id
_entity_poly.type
_entity_poly.pdbx_seq_one_letter_code
_entity_poly.pdbx_strand_id
1 'polypeptide(L)'
;MGVVTLISSLLLSYSYSSLKKLTKENIEFDIKRNIIKSVGYNISTMTKDDINSNYDANITEMILNKNNEMLSGVLWSDLVAVEDKKNGLTYFVNKVDKINFNMIENKDTNTSIKSYLPIFFHSDKQVFVIPISGKGLWSTLFGFISIG
;
A
#
# COMPACT_ATOMS: atom_id res chain seq x y z
N MET A 1 29.90 -20.93 -19.21
CA MET A 1 28.71 -20.71 -18.35
C MET A 1 29.02 -19.90 -17.09
N GLY A 2 30.04 -20.26 -16.28
CA GLY A 2 30.34 -19.57 -15.01
C GLY A 2 30.65 -18.07 -15.08
N VAL A 3 31.34 -17.61 -16.12
CA VAL A 3 31.69 -16.18 -16.30
C VAL A 3 30.42 -15.35 -16.59
N VAL A 4 29.53 -15.84 -17.44
CA VAL A 4 28.27 -15.16 -17.77
C VAL A 4 27.37 -15.08 -16.54
N THR A 5 27.26 -16.17 -15.76
CA THR A 5 26.47 -16.15 -14.52
C THR A 5 27.03 -15.16 -13.50
N LEU A 6 28.36 -15.03 -13.41
CA LEU A 6 29.02 -14.12 -12.49
C LEU A 6 28.84 -12.65 -12.91
N ILE A 7 28.96 -12.35 -14.20
CA ILE A 7 28.71 -11.01 -14.74
C ILE A 7 27.24 -10.63 -14.60
N SER A 8 26.31 -11.53 -14.96
CA SER A 8 24.87 -11.27 -14.87
C SER A 8 24.39 -11.08 -13.43
N SER A 9 24.88 -11.88 -12.48
CA SER A 9 24.51 -11.72 -11.06
C SER A 9 25.03 -10.41 -10.48
N LEU A 10 26.27 -10.03 -10.83
CA LEU A 10 26.87 -8.78 -10.42
C LEU A 10 26.10 -7.56 -10.97
N LEU A 11 25.79 -7.58 -12.26
CA LEU A 11 25.05 -6.50 -12.92
C LEU A 11 23.63 -6.35 -12.35
N LEU A 12 22.95 -7.47 -12.10
CA LEU A 12 21.60 -7.48 -11.53
C LEU A 12 21.59 -6.93 -10.10
N SER A 13 22.55 -7.38 -9.26
CA SER A 13 22.67 -6.90 -7.88
C SER A 13 22.96 -5.41 -7.82
N TYR A 14 23.90 -4.93 -8.65
CA TYR A 14 24.24 -3.51 -8.75
C TYR A 14 23.02 -2.68 -9.20
N SER A 15 22.36 -3.09 -10.28
CA SER A 15 21.19 -2.39 -10.82
C SER A 15 20.06 -2.33 -9.80
N TYR A 16 19.74 -3.45 -9.15
CA TYR A 16 18.72 -3.49 -8.11
C TYR A 16 19.05 -2.54 -6.95
N SER A 17 20.28 -2.61 -6.42
CA SER A 17 20.69 -1.79 -5.27
C SER A 17 20.65 -0.29 -5.59
N SER A 18 21.14 0.11 -6.76
CA SER A 18 21.17 1.50 -7.20
C SER A 18 19.77 2.09 -7.37
N LEU A 19 18.83 1.34 -7.95
CA LEU A 19 17.48 1.82 -8.21
C LEU A 19 16.51 1.66 -7.02
N LYS A 20 16.83 0.83 -6.02
CA LYS A 20 15.90 0.48 -4.92
C LYS A 20 15.33 1.69 -4.18
N LYS A 21 16.14 2.72 -3.96
CA LYS A 21 15.68 3.93 -3.24
C LYS A 21 14.66 4.70 -4.07
N LEU A 22 14.99 4.95 -5.35
CA LEU A 22 14.14 5.69 -6.28
C LEU A 22 12.81 4.97 -6.55
N THR A 23 12.84 3.64 -6.67
CA THR A 23 11.61 2.86 -6.85
C THR A 23 10.71 2.94 -5.62
N LYS A 24 11.27 2.89 -4.41
CA LYS A 24 10.50 3.03 -3.17
C LYS A 24 9.82 4.40 -3.08
N GLU A 25 10.55 5.48 -3.32
CA GLU A 25 10.01 6.84 -3.31
C GLU A 25 8.92 7.04 -4.36
N ASN A 26 9.08 6.45 -5.55
CA ASN A 26 8.08 6.53 -6.60
C ASN A 26 6.81 5.72 -6.28
N ILE A 27 6.94 4.57 -5.60
CA ILE A 27 5.77 3.80 -5.13
C ILE A 27 4.99 4.59 -4.09
N GLU A 28 5.67 5.18 -3.10
CA GLU A 28 5.04 6.00 -2.06
C GLU A 28 4.31 7.20 -2.67
N PHE A 29 4.94 7.88 -3.64
CA PHE A 29 4.32 8.97 -4.38
C PHE A 29 3.09 8.51 -5.18
N ASP A 30 3.17 7.38 -5.89
CA ASP A 30 2.03 6.91 -6.71
C ASP A 30 0.83 6.54 -5.83
N ILE A 31 1.04 6.04 -4.62
CA ILE A 31 -0.03 5.81 -3.64
C ILE A 31 -0.72 7.13 -3.28
N LYS A 32 0.03 8.16 -2.87
CA LYS A 32 -0.52 9.49 -2.55
C LYS A 32 -1.30 10.06 -3.73
N ARG A 33 -0.71 10.00 -4.93
CA ARG A 33 -1.32 10.44 -6.18
C ARG A 33 -2.65 9.74 -6.47
N ASN A 34 -2.72 8.43 -6.29
CA ASN A 34 -3.94 7.66 -6.55
C ASN A 34 -5.04 7.95 -5.52
N ILE A 35 -4.70 8.22 -4.26
CA ILE A 35 -5.65 8.68 -3.24
C ILE A 35 -6.27 10.02 -3.67
N ILE A 36 -5.45 11.02 -3.99
CA ILE A 36 -5.93 12.34 -4.44
C ILE A 36 -6.73 12.25 -5.75
N LYS A 37 -6.33 11.36 -6.66
CA LYS A 37 -7.07 11.09 -7.88
C LYS A 37 -8.46 10.53 -7.59
N SER A 38 -8.57 9.61 -6.65
CA SER A 38 -9.85 8.97 -6.29
C SER A 38 -10.87 9.99 -5.77
N VAL A 39 -10.42 11.01 -5.04
CA VAL A 39 -11.22 12.13 -4.53
C VAL A 39 -11.73 13.06 -5.67
N GLY A 40 -11.24 12.88 -6.90
CA GLY A 40 -11.69 13.61 -8.08
C GLY A 40 -10.92 14.90 -8.37
N TYR A 41 -9.67 15.04 -7.92
CA TYR A 41 -8.78 16.09 -8.43
C TYR A 41 -8.21 15.70 -9.80
N ASN A 42 -8.04 16.68 -10.69
CA ASN A 42 -7.39 16.45 -11.97
C ASN A 42 -5.86 16.42 -11.79
N ILE A 43 -5.31 15.22 -11.68
CA ILE A 43 -3.87 15.00 -11.49
C ILE A 43 -3.03 15.51 -12.66
N SER A 44 -3.60 15.61 -13.87
CA SER A 44 -2.85 15.99 -15.08
C SER A 44 -2.41 17.45 -15.07
N THR A 45 -3.06 18.30 -14.27
CA THR A 45 -2.77 19.73 -14.16
C THR A 45 -1.87 20.07 -12.96
N MET A 46 -1.55 19.08 -12.11
CA MET A 46 -0.79 19.29 -10.88
C MET A 46 0.65 18.79 -11.03
N THR A 47 1.60 19.50 -10.42
CA THR A 47 2.97 19.01 -10.32
C THR A 47 3.10 17.97 -9.20
N LYS A 48 4.23 17.27 -9.17
CA LYS A 48 4.54 16.27 -8.12
C LYS A 48 4.48 16.88 -6.73
N ASP A 49 4.98 18.10 -6.58
CA ASP A 49 5.07 18.80 -5.30
C ASP A 49 3.68 19.29 -4.85
N ASP A 50 2.87 19.81 -5.77
CA ASP A 50 1.49 20.23 -5.48
C ASP A 50 0.64 19.06 -4.95
N ILE A 51 0.82 17.86 -5.51
CA ILE A 51 0.10 16.65 -5.08
C ILE A 51 0.51 16.27 -3.65
N ASN A 52 1.80 16.33 -3.34
CA ASN A 52 2.30 16.03 -2.00
C ASN A 52 1.77 17.05 -0.98
N SER A 53 1.84 18.35 -1.30
CA SER A 53 1.30 19.40 -0.43
C SER A 53 -0.21 19.27 -0.22
N ASN A 54 -0.97 18.91 -1.26
CA ASN A 54 -2.40 18.68 -1.14
C ASN A 54 -2.71 17.46 -0.25
N TYR A 55 -1.96 16.36 -0.41
CA TYR A 55 -2.08 15.18 0.43
C TYR A 55 -1.80 15.52 1.89
N ASP A 56 -0.64 16.15 2.17
CA ASP A 56 -0.21 16.42 3.54
C ASP A 56 -1.13 17.45 4.25
N ALA A 57 -1.80 18.33 3.51
CA ALA A 57 -2.74 19.32 4.05
C ALA A 57 -4.16 18.77 4.28
N ASN A 58 -4.63 17.87 3.41
CA ASN A 58 -6.05 17.51 3.36
C ASN A 58 -6.35 16.06 3.76
N ILE A 59 -5.36 15.17 3.75
CA ILE A 59 -5.56 13.75 4.06
C ILE A 59 -5.20 13.45 5.52
N THR A 60 -6.18 12.93 6.25
CA THR A 60 -6.00 12.35 7.58
C THR A 60 -6.07 10.84 7.49
N GLU A 61 -5.01 10.16 7.92
CA GLU A 61 -4.94 8.69 7.94
C GLU A 61 -5.64 8.15 9.19
N MET A 62 -6.53 7.19 9.00
CA MET A 62 -7.30 6.53 10.06
C MET A 62 -7.10 5.02 9.96
N ILE A 63 -6.45 4.41 10.93
CA ILE A 63 -6.21 2.96 10.96
C ILE A 63 -7.12 2.32 12.00
N LEU A 64 -7.94 1.38 11.55
CA LEU A 64 -8.90 0.65 12.38
C LEU A 64 -8.45 -0.80 12.60
N ASN A 65 -8.85 -1.39 13.73
CA ASN A 65 -8.75 -2.83 13.97
C ASN A 65 -9.99 -3.57 13.40
N LYS A 66 -9.99 -4.91 13.40
CA LYS A 66 -11.17 -5.75 13.11
C LYS A 66 -12.40 -5.41 13.97
N ASN A 67 -12.19 -4.82 15.14
CA ASN A 67 -13.25 -4.38 16.06
C ASN A 67 -13.74 -2.95 15.78
N ASN A 68 -13.28 -2.32 14.69
CA ASN A 68 -13.57 -0.92 14.32
C ASN A 68 -13.08 0.12 15.33
N GLU A 69 -12.12 -0.24 16.18
CA GLU A 69 -11.46 0.69 17.09
C GLU A 69 -10.31 1.39 16.36
N MET A 70 -10.23 2.72 16.51
CA MET A 70 -9.15 3.53 15.92
C MET A 70 -7.86 3.34 16.72
N LEU A 71 -6.76 3.06 16.03
CA LEU A 71 -5.45 2.83 16.64
C LEU A 71 -4.52 4.01 16.38
N SER A 72 -4.09 4.69 17.44
CA SER A 72 -3.22 5.86 17.34
C SER A 72 -1.73 5.53 17.21
N GLY A 73 -1.33 4.26 17.37
CA GLY A 73 0.07 3.82 17.35
C GLY A 73 0.53 3.13 16.06
N VAL A 74 -0.31 3.12 15.01
CA VAL A 74 -0.01 2.42 13.75
C VAL A 74 -0.10 3.43 12.61
N LEU A 75 1.01 3.59 11.88
CA LEU A 75 1.09 4.46 10.71
C LEU A 75 0.84 3.66 9.43
N TRP A 76 0.24 4.29 8.43
CA TRP A 76 0.07 3.69 7.11
C TRP A 76 1.41 3.26 6.48
N SER A 77 2.47 4.04 6.71
CA SER A 77 3.81 3.76 6.20
C SER A 77 4.36 2.40 6.63
N ASP A 78 3.88 1.83 7.73
CA ASP A 78 4.36 0.55 8.27
C ASP A 78 3.47 -0.62 7.85
N LEU A 79 2.36 -0.33 7.18
CA LEU A 79 1.43 -1.34 6.69
C LEU A 79 1.81 -1.83 5.29
N VAL A 80 1.40 -3.06 5.01
CA VAL A 80 1.54 -3.68 3.70
C VAL A 80 0.30 -4.51 3.41
N ALA A 81 -0.22 -4.37 2.18
CA ALA A 81 -1.27 -5.23 1.65
C ALA A 81 -0.70 -6.61 1.31
N VAL A 82 -1.34 -7.66 1.83
CA VAL A 82 -1.00 -9.05 1.59
C VAL A 82 -2.24 -9.78 1.10
N GLU A 83 -2.20 -10.21 -0.16
CA GLU A 83 -3.25 -11.05 -0.75
C GLU A 83 -3.08 -12.51 -0.31
N ASP A 84 -4.19 -13.13 0.08
CA ASP A 84 -4.29 -14.57 0.17
C ASP A 84 -4.65 -15.19 -1.18
N LYS A 85 -3.74 -16.00 -1.72
CA LYS A 85 -3.87 -16.62 -3.04
C LYS A 85 -5.04 -17.60 -3.15
N LYS A 86 -5.54 -18.14 -2.02
CA LYS A 86 -6.64 -19.13 -2.01
C LYS A 86 -8.00 -18.48 -2.20
N ASN A 87 -8.28 -17.40 -1.46
CA ASN A 87 -9.59 -16.74 -1.45
C ASN A 87 -9.59 -15.36 -2.15
N GLY A 88 -8.42 -14.82 -2.51
CA GLY A 88 -8.28 -13.52 -3.17
C GLY A 88 -8.51 -12.32 -2.25
N LEU A 89 -8.61 -12.52 -0.93
CA LEU A 89 -8.77 -11.44 0.05
C LEU A 89 -7.43 -10.80 0.36
N THR A 90 -7.43 -9.48 0.52
CA THR A 90 -6.24 -8.72 0.91
C THR A 90 -6.37 -8.25 2.34
N TYR A 91 -5.31 -8.46 3.11
CA TYR A 91 -5.20 -8.03 4.49
C TYR A 91 -4.09 -6.99 4.61
N PHE A 92 -4.33 -5.93 5.38
CA PHE A 92 -3.26 -5.00 5.74
C PHE A 92 -2.63 -5.45 7.06
N VAL A 93 -1.33 -5.69 7.04
CA VAL A 93 -0.56 -6.12 8.20
C VAL A 93 0.69 -5.27 8.33
N ASN A 94 1.33 -5.29 9.49
CA ASN A 94 2.61 -4.61 9.64
C ASN A 94 3.68 -5.30 8.75
N LYS A 95 4.57 -4.51 8.15
CA LYS A 95 5.67 -5.00 7.32
C LYS A 95 6.53 -6.04 8.02
N VAL A 96 6.73 -5.91 9.34
CA VAL A 96 7.53 -6.87 10.14
C VAL A 96 6.85 -8.24 10.22
N ASP A 97 5.53 -8.27 10.24
CA ASP A 97 4.74 -9.48 10.40
C ASP A 97 4.37 -10.14 9.06
N LYS A 98 4.71 -9.50 7.93
CA LYS A 98 4.37 -9.98 6.58
C LYS A 98 4.77 -11.44 6.34
N ILE A 99 5.97 -11.83 6.77
CA ILE A 99 6.48 -13.19 6.55
C ILE A 99 5.65 -14.18 7.35
N ASN A 100 5.47 -13.91 8.65
CA ASN A 100 4.71 -14.78 9.55
C ASN A 100 3.25 -14.90 9.10
N PHE A 101 2.65 -13.81 8.64
CA PHE A 101 1.27 -13.80 8.15
C PHE A 101 1.05 -14.65 6.90
N ASN A 102 2.03 -14.70 6.00
CA ASN A 102 1.97 -15.56 4.81
C ASN A 102 2.04 -17.06 5.13
N MET A 103 2.64 -17.42 6.26
CA MET A 103 2.79 -18.82 6.70
C MET A 103 1.55 -19.34 7.44
N ILE A 104 0.60 -18.46 7.78
CA ILE A 104 -0.64 -18.86 8.44
C ILE A 104 -1.56 -19.51 7.40
N GLU A 105 -1.84 -20.81 7.57
CA GLU A 105 -2.70 -21.57 6.67
C GLU A 105 -4.19 -21.21 6.79
N ASN A 106 -4.63 -20.88 8.01
CA ASN A 106 -6.00 -20.47 8.34
C ASN A 106 -5.98 -19.10 9.01
N LYS A 107 -6.24 -18.06 8.21
CA LYS A 107 -6.22 -16.65 8.64
C LYS A 107 -7.49 -16.21 9.38
N ASP A 108 -8.55 -17.02 9.32
CA ASP A 108 -9.82 -16.75 9.97
C ASP A 108 -9.86 -17.21 11.44
N THR A 109 -9.05 -18.20 11.82
CA THR A 109 -9.04 -18.79 13.18
C THR A 109 -7.82 -18.45 14.02
N ASN A 110 -6.74 -17.95 13.41
CA ASN A 110 -5.51 -17.56 14.13
C ASN A 110 -5.41 -16.06 14.36
N THR A 111 -5.71 -15.63 15.58
CA THR A 111 -5.67 -14.23 16.05
C THR A 111 -4.25 -13.73 16.37
N SER A 112 -3.21 -14.49 16.04
CA SER A 112 -1.83 -14.14 16.43
C SER A 112 -1.29 -12.90 15.74
N ILE A 113 -1.79 -12.55 14.56
CA ILE A 113 -1.33 -11.37 13.80
C ILE A 113 -2.52 -10.45 13.55
N LYS A 114 -2.34 -9.18 13.93
CA LYS A 114 -3.35 -8.14 13.78
C LYS A 114 -3.43 -7.71 12.32
N SER A 115 -4.64 -7.75 11.77
CA SER A 115 -4.96 -7.10 10.50
C SER A 115 -5.59 -5.75 10.76
N TYR A 116 -5.31 -4.81 9.88
CA TYR A 116 -5.76 -3.43 9.98
C TYR A 116 -6.70 -3.08 8.83
N LEU A 117 -7.56 -2.10 9.08
CA LEU A 117 -8.42 -1.50 8.07
C LEU A 117 -8.04 -0.02 7.92
N PRO A 118 -7.19 0.32 6.94
CA PRO A 118 -6.81 1.69 6.63
C PRO A 118 -7.97 2.44 5.94
N ILE A 119 -8.26 3.64 6.40
CA ILE A 119 -9.20 4.58 5.80
C ILE A 119 -8.53 5.95 5.80
N PHE A 120 -8.74 6.73 4.75
CA PHE A 120 -8.22 8.09 4.64
C PHE A 120 -9.40 9.05 4.60
N PHE A 121 -9.35 10.13 5.36
CA PHE A 121 -10.38 11.17 5.32
C PHE A 121 -9.83 12.41 4.63
N HIS A 122 -10.52 12.89 3.61
CA HIS A 122 -10.17 14.11 2.89
C HIS A 122 -10.99 15.28 3.41
N SER A 123 -10.34 16.23 4.09
CA SER A 123 -10.99 17.30 4.85
C SER A 123 -11.76 18.32 4.00
N ASP A 124 -11.19 18.74 2.87
CA ASP A 124 -11.74 19.77 1.98
C ASP A 124 -13.08 19.32 1.34
N LYS A 125 -13.07 18.13 0.72
CA LYS A 125 -14.25 17.53 0.10
C LYS A 125 -15.11 16.69 1.05
N GLN A 126 -14.68 16.50 2.29
CA GLN A 126 -15.36 15.69 3.32
C GLN A 126 -15.69 14.25 2.88
N VAL A 127 -14.77 13.60 2.18
CA VAL A 127 -14.96 12.23 1.67
C VAL A 127 -14.01 11.24 2.33
N PHE A 128 -14.47 10.00 2.50
CA PHE A 128 -13.66 8.87 2.95
C PHE A 128 -13.08 8.14 1.74
N VAL A 129 -11.78 7.89 1.75
CA VAL A 129 -11.08 7.10 0.75
C VAL A 129 -10.67 5.77 1.36
N ILE A 130 -11.04 4.68 0.70
CA ILE A 130 -10.82 3.32 1.17
C ILE A 130 -10.00 2.57 0.10
N PRO A 131 -8.90 1.89 0.49
CA PRO A 131 -8.18 1.04 -0.44
C PRO A 131 -8.98 -0.23 -0.72
N ILE A 132 -9.10 -0.56 -2.00
CA ILE A 132 -9.74 -1.77 -2.49
C ILE A 132 -8.76 -2.60 -3.28
N SER A 133 -9.00 -3.90 -3.29
CA SER A 133 -8.20 -4.82 -4.08
C SER A 133 -9.05 -5.98 -4.57
N GLY A 134 -8.64 -6.59 -5.67
CA GLY A 134 -9.29 -7.76 -6.21
C GLY A 134 -8.35 -8.57 -7.09
N LYS A 135 -8.68 -9.84 -7.29
CA LYS A 135 -7.91 -10.74 -8.14
C LYS A 135 -8.21 -10.47 -9.61
N GLY A 136 -7.18 -10.10 -10.36
CA GLY A 136 -7.22 -10.07 -11.82
C GLY A 136 -6.74 -11.38 -12.45
N LEU A 137 -6.75 -11.42 -13.78
CA LEU A 137 -6.28 -12.58 -14.55
C LEU A 137 -4.79 -12.86 -14.34
N TRP A 138 -3.98 -11.80 -14.28
CA TRP A 138 -2.51 -11.89 -14.24
C TRP A 138 -1.92 -11.41 -12.91
N SER A 139 -2.65 -10.60 -12.14
CA SER A 139 -2.15 -9.98 -10.91
C SER A 139 -3.30 -9.45 -10.06
N THR A 140 -2.99 -9.07 -8.82
CA THR A 140 -3.86 -8.28 -7.95
C THR A 140 -4.06 -6.90 -8.54
N LEU A 141 -5.31 -6.48 -8.71
CA LEU A 141 -5.62 -5.09 -8.98
C LEU A 141 -5.78 -4.38 -7.63
N PHE A 142 -5.09 -3.25 -7.47
CA PHE A 142 -5.18 -2.41 -6.29
C PHE A 142 -5.64 -1.01 -6.70
N GLY A 143 -6.49 -0.39 -5.89
CA GLY A 143 -7.02 0.94 -6.15
C GLY A 143 -7.60 1.59 -4.90
N PHE A 144 -8.12 2.80 -5.08
CA PHE A 144 -8.77 3.57 -4.04
C PHE A 144 -10.15 4.00 -4.51
N ILE A 145 -11.13 3.92 -3.62
CA ILE A 145 -12.49 4.41 -3.85
C ILE A 145 -12.79 5.50 -2.83
N SER A 146 -13.33 6.63 -3.29
CA SER A 146 -13.83 7.69 -2.42
C SER A 146 -15.34 7.57 -2.26
N ILE A 147 -15.82 7.70 -1.02
CA ILE A 147 -17.23 7.67 -0.64
C ILE A 147 -17.50 8.92 0.19
N GLY A 148 -18.48 9.71 -0.23
CA GLY A 148 -18.92 10.95 0.42
C GLY A 148 -20.43 11.07 0.36
#